data_AF-A0A3M1TLC2-F1
#
_entry.id   AF-A0A3M1TLC2-F1
#
_cell.length_a   1.000
_cell.length_b   1.000
_cell.length_c   1.000
_cell.angle_alpha   90.00
_cell.angle_beta   90.00
_cell.angle_gamma   90.00
#
_symmetry.space_group_name_H-M   'P 1'
#
loop_
_entity.id
_entity.type
_entity.pdbx_description
1 polymer ?
#
loop_
_entity_poly.entity_id
_entity_poly.type
_entity_poly.pdbx_seq_one_letter_code
_entity_poly.pdbx_strand_id
1 'polypeptide(L)'
;MDSDCPATKPFCTHEYRCRECRADGDCGAAKPYCVDGECTECIQNTDCGAGGTCGPDLECMVPECTSDAQCGGDTPYCDTSAGRCRECATDAHCTRDADKPVCVAFQCEACRSNADCPADKPLCRQNKCEN
;
A
#
# COMPACT_ATOMS: atom_id res chain seq x y z
N MET A 1 -3.85 -36.62 -10.83
CA MET A 1 -2.78 -36.90 -9.83
C MET A 1 -1.81 -35.72 -9.80
N ASP A 2 -0.87 -35.65 -8.85
CA ASP A 2 -0.01 -34.45 -8.69
C ASP A 2 0.77 -34.09 -9.96
N SER A 3 1.17 -35.09 -10.75
CA SER A 3 1.87 -34.87 -12.03
C SER A 3 1.05 -34.13 -13.09
N ASP A 4 -0.28 -34.06 -12.94
CA ASP A 4 -1.18 -33.39 -13.89
C ASP A 4 -1.33 -31.90 -13.56
N CYS A 5 -0.80 -31.47 -12.41
CA CYS A 5 -0.89 -30.11 -11.94
C CYS A 5 0.34 -29.27 -12.36
N PRO A 6 0.18 -27.95 -12.57
CA PRO A 6 1.28 -27.08 -12.94
C PRO A 6 2.27 -26.90 -11.76
N ALA A 7 3.52 -26.55 -12.06
CA ALA A 7 4.56 -26.34 -11.05
C ALA A 7 4.21 -25.26 -10.01
N THR A 8 3.34 -24.30 -10.37
CA THR A 8 2.86 -23.26 -9.46
C THR A 8 1.76 -23.73 -8.50
N LYS A 9 1.09 -24.86 -8.79
CA LYS A 9 0.06 -25.47 -7.93
C LYS A 9 0.19 -26.99 -7.95
N PRO A 10 1.30 -27.56 -7.46
CA PRO A 10 1.69 -28.94 -7.76
C PRO A 10 0.83 -30.02 -7.07
N PHE A 11 -0.06 -29.64 -6.15
CA PHE A 11 -0.80 -30.60 -5.34
C PHE A 11 -2.23 -30.80 -5.82
N CYS A 12 -2.58 -32.03 -6.17
CA CYS A 12 -3.94 -32.42 -6.54
C CYS A 12 -4.79 -32.73 -5.30
N THR A 13 -6.06 -32.30 -5.27
CA THR A 13 -7.06 -32.63 -4.24
C THR A 13 -7.98 -33.77 -4.64
N HIS A 14 -8.76 -34.25 -3.67
CA HIS A 14 -9.78 -35.28 -3.93
C HIS A 14 -10.94 -34.78 -4.82
N GLU A 15 -11.16 -33.47 -4.90
CA GLU A 15 -12.11 -32.81 -5.82
C GLU A 15 -11.47 -32.49 -7.18
N TYR A 16 -10.30 -33.06 -7.48
CA TYR A 16 -9.57 -32.89 -8.73
C TYR A 16 -9.16 -31.43 -9.01
N ARG A 17 -8.85 -30.66 -7.97
CA ARG A 17 -8.31 -29.28 -8.09
C ARG A 17 -6.82 -29.27 -7.80
N CYS A 18 -6.10 -28.33 -8.39
CA CYS A 18 -4.68 -28.10 -8.13
C CYS A 18 -4.50 -26.95 -7.12
N ARG A 19 -3.68 -27.17 -6.09
CA ARG A 19 -3.39 -26.22 -5.00
C ARG A 19 -1.89 -25.99 -4.90
N GLU A 20 -1.51 -24.82 -4.38
CA GLU A 20 -0.13 -24.46 -4.11
C GLU A 20 0.47 -25.25 -2.95
N CYS A 21 -0.35 -25.56 -1.94
CA CYS A 21 0.09 -26.29 -0.74
C CYS A 21 -0.99 -27.24 -0.19
N ARG A 22 -0.56 -28.19 0.65
CA ARG A 22 -1.42 -29.03 1.49
C ARG A 22 -1.21 -28.76 2.98
N ALA A 23 -0.01 -28.34 3.35
CA ALA A 23 0.38 -27.92 4.69
C ALA A 23 1.51 -26.87 4.59
N ASP A 24 1.79 -26.17 5.69
CA ASP A 24 2.80 -25.11 5.78
C ASP A 24 4.18 -25.55 5.28
N GLY A 25 4.55 -26.82 5.49
CA GLY A 25 5.84 -27.38 5.04
C GLY A 25 6.01 -27.46 3.52
N ASP A 26 4.94 -27.29 2.75
CA ASP A 26 5.00 -27.21 1.28
C ASP A 26 5.37 -25.80 0.79
N CYS A 27 5.26 -24.81 1.67
CA CYS A 27 5.45 -23.41 1.34
C CYS A 27 6.87 -22.90 1.60
N GLY A 28 7.28 -21.87 0.87
CA GLY A 28 8.59 -21.24 1.01
C GLY A 28 8.65 -20.20 2.13
N ALA A 29 9.86 -19.82 2.55
CA ALA A 29 10.09 -18.88 3.65
C ALA A 29 9.45 -17.48 3.46
N ALA A 30 9.17 -17.07 2.22
CA ALA A 30 8.49 -15.81 1.94
C ALA A 30 6.97 -15.87 2.21
N LYS A 31 6.35 -17.04 2.05
CA LYS A 31 4.91 -17.26 2.23
C LYS A 31 4.69 -18.57 2.99
N PRO A 32 5.08 -18.69 4.28
CA PRO A 32 5.29 -19.98 4.92
C PRO A 32 3.99 -20.70 5.37
N TYR A 33 2.83 -20.07 5.28
CA TYR A 33 1.57 -20.62 5.79
C TYR A 33 0.70 -21.14 4.66
N CYS A 34 0.08 -22.31 4.83
CA CYS A 34 -0.86 -22.87 3.87
C CYS A 34 -2.30 -22.59 4.30
N VAL A 35 -2.98 -21.67 3.60
CA VAL A 35 -4.37 -21.31 3.87
C VAL A 35 -5.21 -21.56 2.63
N ASP A 36 -6.25 -22.40 2.76
CA ASP A 36 -7.16 -22.77 1.67
C ASP A 36 -6.48 -23.28 0.38
N GLY A 37 -5.23 -23.78 0.51
CA GLY A 37 -4.43 -24.29 -0.60
C GLY A 37 -3.58 -23.27 -1.32
N GLU A 38 -3.44 -22.07 -0.78
CA GLU A 38 -2.53 -21.03 -1.26
C GLU A 38 -1.52 -20.70 -0.17
N CYS A 39 -0.27 -20.45 -0.56
CA CYS A 39 0.77 -20.06 0.39
C CYS A 39 0.63 -18.57 0.70
N THR A 40 0.61 -18.21 1.99
CA THR A 40 0.40 -16.84 2.47
C THR A 40 1.53 -16.40 3.39
N GLU A 41 1.70 -15.08 3.52
CA GLU A 41 2.80 -14.50 4.30
C GLU A 41 2.55 -14.61 5.80
N CYS A 42 1.28 -14.57 6.20
CA CYS A 42 0.88 -14.58 7.61
C CYS A 42 -0.52 -15.18 7.80
N ILE A 43 -0.81 -15.52 9.05
CA ILE A 43 -2.15 -15.82 9.57
C ILE A 43 -2.48 -15.00 10.82
N GLN A 44 -1.48 -14.31 11.38
CA GLN A 44 -1.60 -13.44 12.56
C GLN A 44 -0.49 -12.38 12.54
N ASN A 45 -0.69 -11.28 13.28
CA ASN A 45 0.24 -10.14 13.26
C ASN A 45 1.68 -10.49 13.66
N THR A 46 1.88 -11.48 14.54
CA THR A 46 3.21 -11.87 15.01
C THR A 46 4.06 -12.53 13.93
N ASP A 47 3.46 -12.96 12.82
CA ASP A 47 4.18 -13.55 11.69
C ASP A 47 4.94 -12.48 10.87
N CYS A 48 4.49 -11.22 10.94
CA CYS A 48 4.99 -10.12 10.11
C CYS A 48 6.17 -9.33 10.70
N GLY A 49 6.80 -9.86 11.76
CA GLY A 49 7.92 -9.20 12.42
C GLY A 49 7.53 -7.93 13.20
N ALA A 50 8.53 -7.12 13.56
CA ALA A 50 8.33 -5.96 14.44
C ALA A 50 7.49 -4.88 13.74
N GLY A 51 6.34 -4.54 14.34
CA GLY A 51 5.43 -3.52 13.82
C GLY A 51 4.57 -3.97 12.62
N GLY A 52 4.77 -5.19 12.13
CA GLY A 52 3.96 -5.76 11.05
C GLY A 52 2.57 -6.17 11.52
N THR A 53 1.61 -6.09 10.61
CA THR A 53 0.25 -6.59 10.80
C THR A 53 -0.10 -7.53 9.66
N CYS A 54 -0.89 -8.56 9.96
CA CYS A 54 -1.39 -9.46 8.95
C CYS A 54 -2.65 -8.86 8.34
N GLY A 55 -2.59 -8.57 7.04
CA GLY A 55 -3.72 -8.03 6.29
C GLY A 55 -4.85 -9.06 6.10
N PRO A 56 -6.05 -8.60 5.68
CA PRO A 56 -7.16 -9.50 5.35
C PRO A 56 -6.88 -10.37 4.10
N ASP A 57 -5.91 -9.98 3.29
CA ASP A 57 -5.34 -10.70 2.16
C ASP A 57 -4.23 -11.69 2.54
N LEU A 58 -3.94 -11.82 3.85
CA LEU A 58 -2.90 -12.68 4.40
C LEU A 58 -1.48 -12.30 3.92
N GLU A 59 -1.30 -11.01 3.60
CA GLU A 59 -0.02 -10.38 3.30
C GLU A 59 0.45 -9.54 4.49
N CYS A 60 1.77 -9.49 4.69
CA CYS A 60 2.36 -8.75 5.79
C CYS A 60 2.47 -7.27 5.46
N MET A 61 1.72 -6.46 6.19
CA MET A 61 1.79 -5.00 6.10
C MET A 61 2.73 -4.47 7.18
N VAL A 62 3.89 -3.98 6.75
CA VAL A 62 4.87 -3.33 7.64
C VAL A 62 4.81 -1.81 7.41
N PRO A 63 4.51 -1.01 8.44
CA PRO A 63 4.48 0.44 8.29
C PRO A 63 5.88 0.97 7.98
N GLU A 64 5.99 1.76 6.91
CA GLU A 64 7.18 2.52 6.55
C GLU A 64 7.51 3.56 7.64
N CYS A 65 6.48 4.13 8.26
CA CYS A 65 6.61 5.13 9.30
C CYS A 65 5.51 4.99 10.36
N THR A 66 5.83 5.40 11.58
CA THR A 66 4.88 5.65 12.69
C THR A 66 4.93 7.10 13.17
N SER A 67 5.85 7.90 12.63
CA SER A 67 6.00 9.33 12.88
C SER A 67 6.75 10.01 11.74
N ASP A 68 6.58 11.32 11.60
CA ASP A 68 7.27 12.14 10.59
C ASP A 68 8.80 12.00 10.67
N ALA A 69 9.36 11.69 11.84
CA ALA A 69 10.80 11.53 12.05
C ALA A 69 11.43 10.38 11.25
N GLN A 70 10.63 9.43 10.77
CA GLN A 70 11.07 8.32 9.93
C GLN A 70 10.95 8.63 8.43
N CYS A 71 10.30 9.75 8.10
CA CYS A 71 10.07 10.21 6.75
C CYS A 71 11.09 11.29 6.36
N GLY A 72 11.32 11.46 5.06
CA GLY A 72 12.32 12.41 4.56
C GLY A 72 12.21 12.63 3.06
N GLY A 73 13.11 13.47 2.53
CA GLY A 73 13.11 13.82 1.11
C GLY A 73 11.83 14.53 0.68
N ASP A 74 11.20 14.03 -0.38
CA ASP A 74 9.97 14.60 -0.95
C ASP A 74 8.69 14.15 -0.24
N THR A 75 8.80 13.21 0.71
CA THR A 75 7.66 12.71 1.50
C THR A 75 7.96 12.82 2.99
N PRO A 76 7.98 14.02 3.59
CA PRO A 76 8.43 14.22 4.96
C PRO A 76 7.38 13.93 6.04
N TYR A 77 6.12 13.64 5.68
CA TYR A 77 5.04 13.44 6.66
C TYR A 77 4.57 12.00 6.70
N CYS A 78 4.32 11.49 7.90
CA CYS A 78 3.81 10.14 8.09
C CYS A 78 2.28 10.14 8.15
N ASP A 79 1.65 9.44 7.21
CA ASP A 79 0.27 8.99 7.32
C ASP A 79 0.25 7.78 8.27
N THR A 80 0.09 8.05 9.56
CA THR A 80 0.11 7.02 10.62
C THR A 80 -1.04 6.02 10.51
N SER A 81 -2.09 6.35 9.75
CA SER A 81 -3.22 5.43 9.50
C SER A 81 -2.84 4.38 8.47
N ALA A 82 -2.09 4.77 7.44
CA ALA A 82 -1.60 3.86 6.40
C ALA A 82 -0.17 3.36 6.66
N GLY A 83 0.53 3.92 7.64
CA GLY A 83 1.94 3.67 7.90
C GLY A 83 2.85 4.07 6.74
N ARG A 84 2.55 5.18 6.04
CA ARG A 84 3.24 5.57 4.80
C ARG A 84 3.74 7.01 4.81
N CYS A 85 4.91 7.24 4.23
CA CYS A 85 5.40 8.59 4.04
C CYS A 85 4.68 9.29 2.87
N ARG A 86 4.31 10.55 3.08
CA ARG A 86 3.51 11.41 2.21
C ARG A 86 4.17 12.78 2.05
N GLU A 87 3.90 13.45 0.93
CA GLU A 87 4.39 14.81 0.68
C GLU A 87 3.66 15.84 1.56
N CYS A 88 2.37 15.62 1.82
CA CYS A 88 1.57 16.48 2.67
C CYS A 88 0.46 15.69 3.37
N ALA A 89 0.04 16.19 4.53
CA ALA A 89 -1.19 15.77 5.20
C ALA A 89 -2.24 16.88 5.23
N THR A 90 -1.80 18.14 5.14
CA THR A 90 -2.64 19.34 5.12
C THR A 90 -2.06 20.35 4.14
N ASP A 91 -2.87 21.32 3.72
CA ASP A 91 -2.43 22.41 2.83
C ASP A 91 -1.26 23.20 3.45
N ALA A 92 -1.18 23.29 4.77
CA ALA A 92 -0.08 23.95 5.50
C ALA A 92 1.29 23.27 5.30
N HIS A 93 1.33 22.04 4.80
CA HIS A 93 2.57 21.32 4.50
C HIS A 93 3.13 21.69 3.12
N CYS A 94 2.31 22.27 2.25
CA CYS A 94 2.65 22.61 0.88
C CYS A 94 3.26 24.02 0.77
N THR A 95 4.42 24.20 1.41
CA THR A 95 5.11 25.50 1.48
C THR A 95 6.36 25.57 0.60
N ARG A 96 6.81 24.43 0.06
CA ARG A 96 8.04 24.34 -0.73
C ARG A 96 7.89 24.89 -2.14
N ASP A 97 6.68 24.80 -2.70
CA ASP A 97 6.32 25.31 -4.02
C ASP A 97 5.08 26.20 -3.90
N ALA A 98 5.24 27.49 -4.17
CA ALA A 98 4.17 28.47 -4.07
C ALA A 98 3.07 28.27 -5.14
N ASP A 99 3.39 27.60 -6.25
CA ASP A 99 2.42 27.26 -7.30
C ASP A 99 1.59 26.01 -6.94
N LYS A 100 1.95 25.31 -5.86
CA LYS A 100 1.28 24.09 -5.41
C LYS A 100 0.90 24.11 -3.92
N PRO A 101 0.05 25.05 -3.47
CA PRO A 101 -0.23 25.25 -2.05
C PRO A 101 -1.26 24.29 -1.46
N VAL A 102 -1.88 23.42 -2.27
CA VAL A 102 -3.01 22.58 -1.83
C VAL A 102 -2.60 21.13 -1.73
N CYS A 103 -2.90 20.50 -0.60
CA CYS A 103 -2.68 19.07 -0.43
C CYS A 103 -3.83 18.28 -1.03
N VAL A 104 -3.59 17.55 -2.12
CA VAL A 104 -4.56 16.71 -2.81
C VAL A 104 -4.03 15.30 -2.88
N ALA A 105 -4.79 14.33 -2.33
CA ALA A 105 -4.38 12.92 -2.31
C ALA A 105 -2.94 12.71 -1.81
N PHE A 106 -2.56 13.46 -0.76
CA PHE A 106 -1.24 13.41 -0.11
C PHE A 106 -0.06 13.94 -0.94
N GLN A 107 -0.35 14.68 -2.01
CA GLN A 107 0.62 15.39 -2.85
C GLN A 107 0.29 16.88 -2.89
N CYS A 108 1.33 17.72 -2.96
CA CYS A 108 1.15 19.15 -3.11
C CYS A 108 0.84 19.48 -4.57
N GLU A 109 -0.28 20.17 -4.78
CA GLU A 109 -0.83 20.50 -6.07
C GLU A 109 -1.36 21.94 -6.11
N ALA A 110 -1.64 22.45 -7.31
CA ALA A 110 -2.08 23.84 -7.47
C ALA A 110 -3.51 24.07 -6.95
N CYS A 111 -4.38 23.07 -7.06
CA CYS A 111 -5.78 23.21 -6.68
C CYS A 111 -6.47 21.86 -6.41
N ARG A 112 -7.49 21.88 -5.56
CA ARG A 112 -8.48 20.80 -5.38
C ARG A 112 -9.79 21.14 -6.07
N SER A 113 -10.09 22.42 -6.19
CA SER A 113 -11.31 22.98 -6.75
C SER A 113 -11.05 24.36 -7.36
N ASN A 114 -12.01 24.89 -8.12
CA ASN A 114 -11.91 26.24 -8.69
C ASN A 114 -11.73 27.35 -7.64
N ALA A 115 -12.14 27.11 -6.38
CA ALA A 115 -11.99 28.09 -5.30
C ALA A 115 -10.54 28.30 -4.86
N ASP A 116 -9.66 27.32 -5.13
CA ASP A 116 -8.25 27.41 -4.79
C ASP A 116 -7.45 28.21 -5.84
N CYS A 117 -8.07 28.48 -6.99
CA CYS A 117 -7.41 29.10 -8.12
C CYS A 117 -7.56 30.63 -8.12
N PRO A 118 -6.53 31.37 -8.58
CA PRO A 118 -6.60 32.81 -8.70
C PRO A 118 -7.53 33.24 -9.86
N ALA A 119 -7.98 34.49 -9.83
CA ALA A 119 -8.96 35.00 -10.80
C ALA A 119 -8.48 35.00 -12.26
N ASP A 120 -7.17 35.02 -12.50
CA ASP A 120 -6.55 34.96 -13.82
C ASP A 120 -6.41 33.53 -14.38
N LYS A 121 -6.69 32.49 -13.57
CA LYS A 121 -6.74 31.08 -13.97
C LYS A 121 -7.82 30.33 -13.17
N PRO A 122 -9.12 30.68 -13.31
CA PRO A 122 -10.15 30.32 -12.34
C PRO A 122 -10.60 28.84 -12.37
N LEU A 123 -10.13 28.05 -13.33
CA LEU A 123 -10.57 26.65 -13.50
C LEU A 123 -9.53 25.69 -12.95
N CYS A 124 -9.95 24.81 -12.03
CA CYS A 124 -9.14 23.69 -11.58
C CYS A 124 -9.38 22.47 -12.46
N ARG A 125 -8.34 22.00 -13.16
CA ARG A 125 -8.37 20.79 -13.99
C ARG A 125 -7.14 19.95 -13.75
N GLN A 126 -7.33 18.68 -13.39
CA GLN A 126 -6.23 17.75 -13.09
C GLN A 126 -5.22 18.36 -12.10
N ASN A 127 -5.75 18.97 -11.03
CA ASN A 127 -5.01 19.67 -9.98
C ASN A 127 -4.14 20.86 -10.44
N LYS A 128 -4.44 21.44 -11.61
CA LYS A 128 -3.80 22.64 -12.17
C LYS A 128 -4.81 23.76 -12.36
N CYS A 129 -4.41 25.00 -12.06
CA CYS A 129 -5.20 26.18 -12.37
C CYS A 129 -4.97 26.64 -13.82
N GLU A 130 -6.07 26.76 -14.57
CA GLU A 130 -6.11 27.10 -15.99
C GLU A 130 -7.23 28.11 -16.29
N ASN A 131 -7.25 28.66 -17.51
CA ASN A 131 -8.31 29.56 -17.99
C ASN A 131 -9.57 28.84 -18.44
#